data_AF-A0A1G6XS13-F1
#
_entry.id   AF-A0A1G6XS13-F1
#
_cell.length_a   1.000
_cell.length_b   1.000
_cell.length_c   1.000
_cell.angle_alpha   90.00
_cell.angle_beta   90.00
_cell.angle_gamma   90.00
#
_symmetry.space_group_name_H-M   'P 1'
#
loop_
_entity.id
_entity.type
_entity.pdbx_description
1 polymer ?
#
loop_
_entity_poly.entity_id
_entity_poly.type
_entity_poly.pdbx_seq_one_letter_code
_entity_poly.pdbx_strand_id
1 'polypeptide(L)'
;GWEFDRFARLLEYKAEEYGILIDRVDEENTSKTCSCCGRIRDSNRVERGLYVCSSCETTMNADVNGAVNIRRKITQSPPTGDMSNGWLAQPGVFLFDRESGRFTPREQGVCKL
;
A
#
# COMPACT_ATOMS: atom_id res chain seq x y z
N GLY A 1 7.68 18.50 9.68
CA GLY A 1 6.30 18.85 10.06
C GLY A 1 6.04 18.32 11.44
N TRP A 2 5.61 19.18 12.37
CA TRP A 2 5.48 18.85 13.79
C TRP A 2 4.49 17.69 14.08
N GLU A 3 3.45 17.54 13.26
CA GLU A 3 2.44 16.49 13.41
C GLU A 3 2.98 15.07 13.17
N PHE A 4 3.84 14.90 12.17
CA PHE A 4 4.43 13.59 11.87
C PHE A 4 5.35 13.12 12.99
N ASP A 5 6.10 14.06 13.58
CA ASP A 5 6.97 13.75 14.71
C ASP A 5 6.15 13.41 15.97
N ARG A 6 5.05 14.14 16.22
CA ARG A 6 4.12 13.80 17.30
C ARG A 6 3.52 12.41 17.13
N PHE A 7 3.06 12.07 15.93
CA PHE A 7 2.52 10.74 15.64
C PHE A 7 3.58 9.65 15.87
N ALA A 8 4.81 9.85 15.38
CA ALA A 8 5.89 8.89 15.58
C ALA A 8 6.21 8.66 17.07
N ARG A 9 6.23 9.72 17.88
CA ARG A 9 6.42 9.59 19.34
C ARG A 9 5.29 8.82 20.02
N LEU A 10 4.04 9.06 19.62
CA LEU A 10 2.89 8.31 20.15
C LEU A 10 2.95 6.84 19.76
N LEU A 11 3.38 6.56 18.53
CA LEU A 11 3.60 5.20 18.04
C LEU A 11 4.71 4.49 18.82
N GLU A 12 5.86 5.15 19.05
CA GLU A 12 6.98 4.63 19.85
C GLU A 12 6.54 4.32 21.28
N TYR A 13 5.87 5.28 21.93
CA TYR A 13 5.33 5.09 23.28
C TYR A 13 4.40 3.86 23.38
N LYS A 14 3.48 3.70 22.42
CA LYS A 14 2.57 2.56 22.41
C LYS A 14 3.27 1.26 22.04
N ALA A 15 4.20 1.28 21.11
CA ALA A 15 4.96 0.10 20.73
C ALA A 15 5.77 -0.45 21.91
N GLU A 16 6.41 0.44 22.69
CA GLU A 16 7.15 0.09 23.90
C GLU A 16 6.26 -0.63 24.93
N GLU A 17 5.03 -0.16 25.15
CA GLU A 17 4.05 -0.77 26.07
C GLU A 17 3.74 -2.25 25.72
N TYR A 18 3.82 -2.62 24.43
CA TYR A 18 3.59 -3.97 23.94
C TYR A 18 4.89 -4.73 23.57
N GLY A 19 6.07 -4.17 23.84
CA GLY A 19 7.36 -4.78 23.48
C GLY A 19 7.62 -4.87 21.97
N ILE A 20 7.01 -3.98 21.17
CA ILE A 20 7.19 -3.90 19.72
C ILE A 20 8.36 -2.95 19.42
N LEU A 21 9.31 -3.40 18.61
CA LEU A 21 10.43 -2.57 18.15
C LEU A 21 9.98 -1.63 17.02
N ILE A 22 10.38 -0.37 17.11
CA ILE A 22 10.21 0.63 16.05
C ILE A 22 11.57 0.94 15.43
N ASP A 23 11.67 0.77 14.12
CA ASP A 23 12.84 1.15 13.34
C ASP A 23 12.50 2.31 12.39
N ARG A 24 13.31 3.37 12.44
CA ARG A 24 13.15 4.54 11.60
C ARG A 24 14.07 4.41 10.40
N VAL A 25 13.48 4.05 9.27
CA VAL A 25 14.17 3.98 7.98
C VAL A 25 13.96 5.24 7.16
N ASP A 26 14.96 5.58 6.34
CA ASP A 26 14.84 6.65 5.37
C ASP A 26 13.66 6.41 4.41
N GLU A 27 12.90 7.46 4.09
CA GLU A 27 11.73 7.39 3.21
C GLU A 27 12.05 7.69 1.74
N GLU A 28 13.30 8.03 1.41
CA GLU A 28 13.68 8.44 0.07
C GLU A 28 13.26 7.39 -0.98
N ASN A 29 12.69 7.88 -2.07
CA ASN A 29 12.20 7.14 -3.24
C ASN A 29 11.07 6.12 -2.99
N THR A 30 10.60 5.93 -1.75
CA THR A 30 9.56 4.93 -1.44
C THR A 30 8.21 5.20 -2.12
N SER A 31 7.89 6.45 -2.43
CA SER A 31 6.67 6.82 -3.17
C SER A 31 6.78 6.70 -4.69
N LYS A 32 8.00 6.52 -5.21
CA LYS A 32 8.31 6.49 -6.65
C LYS A 32 8.64 5.09 -7.14
N THR A 33 9.33 4.32 -6.31
CA THR A 33 9.68 2.92 -6.57
C THR A 33 8.44 2.06 -6.66
N CYS A 34 8.34 1.24 -7.70
CA CYS A 34 7.26 0.25 -7.79
C CYS A 34 7.53 -0.89 -6.82
N SER A 35 6.63 -1.11 -5.87
CA SER A 35 6.68 -2.25 -4.96
C SER A 35 6.47 -3.59 -5.64
N CYS A 36 6.02 -3.64 -6.90
CA CYS A 36 5.97 -4.90 -7.65
C CYS A 36 7.31 -5.18 -8.35
N CYS A 37 7.72 -4.31 -9.28
CA CYS A 37 8.88 -4.57 -10.15
C CYS A 37 10.16 -3.79 -9.82
N GLY A 38 10.15 -2.95 -8.79
CA GLY A 38 11.32 -2.18 -8.33
C GLY A 38 11.67 -0.94 -9.16
N ARG A 39 10.95 -0.66 -10.27
CA ARG A 39 11.29 0.48 -11.13
C ARG A 39 10.89 1.81 -10.50
N ILE A 40 11.81 2.77 -10.51
CA ILE A 40 11.61 4.12 -9.96
C ILE A 40 11.22 5.07 -11.09
N ARG A 41 10.06 5.72 -10.98
CA ARG A 41 9.65 6.83 -11.86
C ARG A 41 8.78 7.81 -11.10
N ASP A 42 8.99 9.10 -11.34
CA ASP A 42 8.16 10.16 -10.77
C ASP A 42 6.71 10.05 -11.24
N SER A 43 6.52 9.64 -12.50
CA SER A 43 5.20 9.48 -13.12
C SER A 43 4.37 8.31 -12.57
N ASN A 44 4.94 7.45 -11.71
CA ASN A 44 4.20 6.30 -11.20
C ASN A 44 3.12 6.71 -10.18
N ARG A 45 3.35 7.78 -9.41
CA ARG A 45 2.33 8.37 -8.55
C ARG A 45 1.55 9.39 -9.36
N VAL A 46 0.37 9.00 -9.82
CA VAL A 46 -0.46 9.83 -10.71
C VAL A 46 -1.08 10.98 -9.92
N GLU A 47 -1.71 10.64 -8.79
CA GLU A 47 -2.36 11.59 -7.89
C GLU A 47 -2.42 11.02 -6.47
N ARG A 48 -3.03 11.77 -5.54
CA ARG A 48 -3.21 11.29 -4.16
C ARG A 48 -4.09 10.04 -4.17
N GLY A 49 -3.57 8.94 -3.63
CA GLY A 49 -4.28 7.67 -3.54
C GLY A 49 -4.25 6.81 -4.81
N LEU A 50 -3.60 7.26 -5.90
CA LEU A 50 -3.47 6.47 -7.13
C LEU A 50 -2.01 6.30 -7.56
N TYR A 51 -1.61 5.04 -7.72
CA TYR A 51 -0.30 4.64 -8.22
C TYR A 51 -0.47 3.68 -9.40
N VAL A 52 0.23 3.95 -10.51
CA VAL A 52 0.20 3.16 -11.74
C VAL A 52 1.63 2.94 -12.24
N CYS A 53 2.09 1.69 -12.26
CA CYS A 53 3.39 1.36 -12.85
C CYS A 53 3.24 1.01 -14.33
N SER A 54 3.71 1.87 -15.22
CA SER A 54 3.71 1.60 -16.67
C SER A 54 4.60 0.44 -17.12
N SER A 55 5.48 -0.09 -16.25
CA SER A 55 6.40 -1.17 -16.62
C SER A 55 5.93 -2.58 -16.25
N CYS A 56 5.04 -2.71 -15.27
CA CYS A 56 4.45 -4.00 -14.88
C CYS A 56 2.93 -3.92 -14.74
N GLU A 57 2.33 -2.82 -15.19
CA GLU A 57 0.89 -2.54 -15.24
C GLU A 57 0.17 -2.59 -13.88
N THR A 58 0.93 -2.66 -12.78
CA THR A 58 0.37 -2.70 -11.44
C THR A 58 -0.28 -1.36 -11.10
N THR A 59 -1.55 -1.44 -10.67
CA THR A 59 -2.33 -0.30 -10.20
C THR A 59 -2.75 -0.55 -8.75
N MET A 60 -2.45 0.40 -7.85
CA MET A 60 -2.78 0.29 -6.42
C MET A 60 -2.91 1.67 -5.78
N ASN A 61 -3.28 1.69 -4.50
CA ASN A 61 -3.22 2.92 -3.73
C ASN A 61 -1.75 3.35 -3.50
N ALA A 62 -1.45 4.63 -3.71
CA ALA A 62 -0.09 5.17 -3.55
C ALA A 62 0.48 4.98 -2.13
N ASP A 63 -0.37 5.04 -1.10
CA ASP A 63 0.03 4.86 0.29
C ASP A 63 0.37 3.38 0.56
N VAL A 64 -0.35 2.45 -0.06
CA VAL A 64 -0.03 1.00 -0.01
C VAL A 64 1.32 0.73 -0.67
N ASN A 65 1.57 1.30 -1.85
CA ASN A 65 2.87 1.17 -2.52
C ASN A 65 4.02 1.69 -1.64
N GLY A 66 3.85 2.87 -1.04
CA GLY A 66 4.81 3.48 -0.13
C GLY A 66 5.09 2.60 1.10
N ALA A 67 4.04 2.11 1.75
CA ALA A 67 4.16 1.25 2.93
C ALA A 67 4.91 -0.06 2.63
N VAL A 68 4.63 -0.72 1.49
CA VAL A 68 5.35 -1.92 1.08
C VAL A 68 6.83 -1.64 0.84
N ASN A 69 7.17 -0.49 0.24
CA ASN A 69 8.56 -0.10 0.03
C ASN A 69 9.31 0.21 1.34
N ILE A 70 8.67 0.88 2.31
CA ILE A 70 9.25 1.09 3.65
C ILE A 70 9.52 -0.25 4.32
N ARG A 71 8.54 -1.16 4.31
CA ARG A 71 8.71 -2.52 4.86
C ARG A 71 9.91 -3.23 4.25
N ARG A 72 10.09 -3.15 2.93
CA ARG A 72 11.21 -3.81 2.22
C ARG A 72 12.59 -3.28 2.59
N LYS A 73 12.70 -2.04 3.09
CA LYS A 73 13.96 -1.52 3.63
C LYS A 73 14.36 -2.23 4.94
N ILE A 74 13.38 -2.78 5.68
CA ILE A 74 13.60 -3.49 6.97
C ILE A 74 13.67 -5.01 6.75
N THR A 75 12.69 -5.57 6.04
CA THR A 75 12.57 -7.01 5.80
C THR A 75 12.61 -7.31 4.30
N GLN A 76 13.69 -7.95 3.85
CA GLN A 76 13.88 -8.30 2.43
C GLN A 76 13.11 -9.56 2.03
N SER A 77 12.70 -10.40 2.98
CA SER A 77 11.90 -11.58 2.67
C SER A 77 10.49 -11.20 2.21
N PRO A 78 10.00 -11.78 1.11
CA PRO A 78 8.59 -11.65 0.76
C PRO A 78 7.77 -12.19 1.95
N PRO A 79 6.61 -11.59 2.24
CA PRO A 79 5.76 -12.08 3.30
C PRO A 79 5.39 -13.53 2.93
N THR A 80 5.64 -14.47 3.83
CA THR A 80 5.30 -15.88 3.67
C THR A 80 3.79 -16.16 3.82
N GLY A 81 2.97 -15.10 3.89
CA GLY A 81 1.51 -15.16 4.03
C GLY A 81 0.83 -13.90 3.51
N ASP A 82 -0.50 -13.85 3.65
CA ASP A 82 -1.30 -12.66 3.36
C ASP A 82 -0.70 -11.45 4.11
N MET A 83 -0.47 -10.35 3.40
CA MET A 83 -0.08 -9.09 4.02
C MET A 83 -1.35 -8.52 4.65
N SER A 84 -1.83 -9.16 5.72
CA SER A 84 -3.11 -8.87 6.39
C SER A 84 -3.45 -7.40 6.26
N ASN A 85 -4.40 -7.08 5.38
CA ASN A 85 -4.91 -5.72 5.20
C ASN A 85 -5.74 -5.27 6.43
N GLY A 86 -5.62 -5.98 7.56
CA GLY A 86 -6.67 -6.15 8.55
C GLY A 86 -7.88 -6.88 7.98
N TRP A 87 -8.93 -7.01 8.78
CA TRP A 87 -10.27 -7.29 8.26
C TRP A 87 -10.78 -6.03 7.59
N LEU A 88 -10.40 -5.83 6.33
CA LEU A 88 -11.09 -4.85 5.50
C LEU A 88 -12.54 -5.31 5.39
N ALA A 89 -13.48 -4.36 5.52
CA ALA A 89 -14.79 -4.58 4.94
C ALA A 89 -14.55 -4.99 3.49
N GLN A 90 -15.07 -6.15 3.07
CA GLN A 90 -15.13 -6.53 1.67
C GLN A 90 -16.52 -6.14 1.16
N PRO A 91 -16.78 -4.85 0.88
CA PRO A 91 -18.05 -4.47 0.29
C PRO A 91 -18.14 -5.14 -1.07
N GLY A 92 -19.25 -5.82 -1.34
CA GLY A 92 -19.55 -6.26 -2.70
C GLY A 92 -19.63 -5.04 -3.61
N VAL A 93 -18.64 -4.87 -4.49
CA VAL A 93 -18.68 -3.83 -5.52
C VAL A 93 -19.44 -4.41 -6.70
N PHE A 94 -20.66 -3.89 -6.91
CA PHE A 94 -21.48 -4.26 -8.04
C PHE A 94 -21.48 -3.14 -9.07
N LEU A 95 -21.26 -3.49 -10.33
CA LEU A 95 -21.44 -2.59 -11.45
C LEU A 95 -22.87 -2.71 -11.98
N PHE A 96 -23.57 -1.58 -12.09
CA PHE A 96 -24.87 -1.53 -12.73
C PHE A 96 -24.69 -1.47 -14.24
N ASP A 97 -25.12 -2.53 -14.92
CA ASP A 97 -25.18 -2.56 -16.38
C ASP A 97 -26.44 -1.83 -16.85
N ARG A 98 -26.24 -0.76 -17.62
CA ARG A 98 -27.32 0.09 -18.14
C ARG A 98 -28.12 -0.58 -19.26
N GLU A 99 -27.54 -1.56 -19.94
CA GLU A 99 -28.20 -2.27 -21.05
C GLU A 99 -29.07 -3.41 -20.52
N SER A 100 -28.51 -4.25 -19.64
CA SER A 100 -29.27 -5.37 -19.05
C SER A 100 -30.08 -5.01 -17.80
N GLY A 101 -29.81 -3.85 -17.18
CA GLY A 101 -30.44 -3.41 -15.93
C GLY A 101 -30.05 -4.23 -14.71
N ARG A 102 -28.94 -4.99 -14.78
CA ARG A 102 -28.50 -5.91 -13.72
C ARG A 102 -27.23 -5.44 -13.03
N PHE A 103 -27.06 -5.86 -11.79
CA PHE A 103 -25.84 -5.69 -11.03
C PHE A 103 -24.91 -6.89 -11.25
N THR A 104 -23.65 -6.65 -11.62
CA THR A 104 -22.62 -7.69 -11.80
C THR A 104 -21.47 -7.51 -10.81
N PRO A 105 -20.95 -8.58 -10.18
CA PRO A 105 -19.79 -8.49 -9.29
C PRO A 105 -18.53 -8.06 -10.07
N ARG A 106 -17.73 -7.16 -9.51
CA ARG A 106 -16.43 -6.79 -10.06
C ARG A 106 -15.35 -7.77 -9.56
N GLU A 107 -14.62 -8.41 -10.47
CA GLU A 107 -13.40 -9.14 -10.09
C GLU A 107 -12.37 -8.16 -9.49
N GLN A 108 -11.89 -8.46 -8.28
CA GLN A 108 -10.83 -7.69 -7.66
C GLN A 108 -9.48 -8.08 -8.28
N GLY A 109 -8.74 -7.11 -8.79
CA GLY A 109 -7.38 -7.33 -9.25
C GLY A 109 -6.49 -7.71 -8.07
N VAL A 110 -6.05 -8.97 -8.02
CA VAL A 110 -5.08 -9.45 -7.03
C VAL A 110 -3.69 -9.08 -7.53
N CYS A 111 -2.93 -8.34 -6.72
CA CYS A 111 -1.49 -8.19 -6.96
C CYS A 111 -0.84 -9.56 -6.81
N LYS A 112 -0.37 -10.15 -7.92
CA LYS A 112 0.50 -11.31 -7.88
C LYS A 112 1.87 -10.82 -7.40
N LEU A 113 2.18 -11.08 -6.13
CA LEU A 113 3.51 -10.91 -5.56
C LEU A 113 4.47 -11.98 -6.10
#